data_AF-A0A817NN27-F1
#
_entry.id   AF-A0A817NN27-F1
#
_cell.length_a   1.000
_cell.length_b   1.000
_cell.length_c   1.000
_cell.angle_alpha   90.00
_cell.angle_beta   90.00
_cell.angle_gamma   90.00
#
_symmetry.space_group_name_H-M   'P 1'
#
loop_
_entity.id
_entity.type
_entity.pdbx_description
1 polymer ?
#
loop_
_entity_poly.entity_id
_entity_poly.type
_entity_poly.pdbx_seq_one_letter_code
_entity_poly.pdbx_strand_id
1 'polypeptide(L)'
;MFVGVVIENFHQCRAQQELEEEAQRKAEYAKKIERKRRLMCELPYYAHFSPWRQRLHDQCVSKYFDLVIATIIGVNVVTMSLEFYPMPSNLDKFLEYCNHVFTIVFLLEFLWKIVAFGPSRYF
;
A
#
# COMPACT_ATOMS: atom_id res chain seq x y z
N MET A 1 54.10 4.72 38.02
CA MET A 1 53.52 3.41 37.65
C MET A 1 51.99 3.40 37.69
N PHE A 2 51.34 4.05 38.66
CA PHE A 2 49.87 4.01 38.81
C PHE A 2 49.05 4.62 37.66
N VAL A 3 49.50 5.74 37.07
CA VAL A 3 48.74 6.42 36.00
C VAL A 3 48.66 5.59 34.71
N GLY A 4 49.71 4.84 34.36
CA GLY A 4 49.73 4.00 33.15
C GLY A 4 48.72 2.85 33.22
N VAL A 5 48.63 2.18 34.37
CA VAL A 5 47.68 1.07 34.59
C VAL A 5 46.23 1.53 34.53
N VAL A 6 45.93 2.76 35.01
CA VAL A 6 44.58 3.33 34.92
C VAL A 6 44.22 3.69 33.48
N ILE A 7 45.15 4.24 32.70
CA ILE A 7 44.93 4.56 31.28
C ILE A 7 44.70 3.27 30.47
N GLU A 8 45.50 2.22 30.68
CA GLU A 8 45.30 0.91 30.04
C GLU A 8 43.94 0.31 30.39
N ASN A 9 43.53 0.40 31.66
CA ASN A 9 42.23 -0.08 32.11
C ASN A 9 41.07 0.73 31.49
N PHE A 10 41.23 2.04 31.31
CA PHE A 10 40.25 2.90 30.64
C PHE A 10 40.09 2.54 29.15
N HIS A 11 41.19 2.25 28.46
CA HIS A 11 41.17 1.78 27.07
C HIS A 11 40.54 0.39 26.94
N GLN A 12 40.83 -0.53 27.86
CA GLN A 12 40.18 -1.85 27.91
C GLN A 12 38.67 -1.71 28.17
N CYS A 13 38.27 -0.85 29.10
CA CYS A 13 36.86 -0.62 29.42
C CYS A 13 36.11 -0.01 28.22
N ARG A 14 36.73 0.94 27.53
CA ARG A 14 36.18 1.53 26.30
C ARG A 14 36.06 0.48 25.17
N ALA A 15 37.07 -0.37 24.98
CA ALA A 15 37.03 -1.43 23.98
C ALA A 15 35.94 -2.47 24.28
N GLN A 16 35.74 -2.83 25.56
CA GLN A 16 34.64 -3.71 25.97
C GLN A 16 33.26 -3.07 25.72
N GLN A 17 33.09 -1.78 26.04
CA GLN A 17 31.85 -1.06 25.76
C GLN A 17 31.52 -1.02 24.27
N GLU A 18 32.51 -0.72 23.42
CA GLU A 18 32.29 -0.66 21.96
C GLU A 18 31.88 -2.04 21.39
N LEU A 19 32.47 -3.13 21.91
CA LEU A 19 32.13 -4.50 21.52
C LEU A 19 30.73 -4.91 21.99
N GLU A 20 30.36 -4.55 23.22
CA GLU A 20 29.03 -4.81 23.78
C GLU A 20 27.94 -4.03 23.04
N GLU A 21 28.16 -2.76 22.73
CA GLU A 21 27.22 -1.94 21.93
C GLU A 21 27.05 -2.48 20.50
N GLU A 22 28.13 -2.96 19.88
CA GLU A 22 28.06 -3.55 18.55
C GLU A 22 27.30 -4.89 18.57
N ALA A 23 27.52 -5.72 19.60
CA ALA A 23 26.79 -6.95 19.82
C ALA A 23 25.29 -6.70 20.07
N GLN A 24 24.95 -5.68 20.87
CA GLN A 24 23.56 -5.29 21.12
C GLN A 24 22.86 -4.81 19.85
N ARG A 25 23.51 -3.96 19.05
CA ARG A 25 22.95 -3.53 17.76
C ARG A 25 22.71 -4.71 16.83
N LYS A 26 23.70 -5.60 16.68
CA LYS A 26 23.56 -6.81 15.85
C LYS A 26 22.40 -7.69 16.33
N ALA A 27 22.25 -7.87 17.65
CA ALA A 27 21.14 -8.63 18.23
C ALA A 27 19.77 -7.95 18.00
N GLU A 28 19.69 -6.62 18.09
CA GLU A 28 18.46 -5.88 17.84
C GLU A 28 18.04 -5.93 16.37
N TYR A 29 19.01 -5.79 15.45
CA TYR A 29 18.81 -5.97 14.02
C TYR A 29 18.35 -7.39 13.68
N ALA A 30 18.97 -8.41 14.29
CA ALA A 30 18.57 -9.80 14.11
C ALA A 30 17.12 -10.03 14.59
N LYS A 31 16.73 -9.48 15.76
CA LYS A 31 15.35 -9.53 16.26
C LYS A 31 14.36 -8.84 15.32
N LYS A 32 14.72 -7.68 14.75
CA LYS A 32 13.87 -6.98 13.76
C LYS A 32 13.70 -7.79 12.47
N ILE A 33 14.77 -8.42 11.99
CA ILE A 33 14.74 -9.32 10.82
C ILE A 33 13.89 -10.55 11.12
N GLU A 34 14.03 -11.18 12.29
CA GLU A 34 13.18 -12.30 12.71
C GLU A 34 11.72 -11.88 12.83
N ARG A 35 11.42 -10.71 13.38
CA ARG A 35 10.04 -10.22 13.50
C ARG A 35 9.42 -9.99 12.12
N LYS A 36 10.17 -9.39 11.18
CA LYS A 36 9.75 -9.27 9.77
C LYS A 36 9.59 -10.64 9.10
N ARG A 37 10.52 -11.58 9.32
CA ARG A 37 10.42 -12.93 8.78
C ARG A 37 9.22 -13.67 9.33
N ARG A 38 8.89 -13.55 10.62
CA ARG A 38 7.68 -14.14 11.22
C ARG A 38 6.41 -13.55 10.59
N LEU A 39 6.35 -12.24 10.41
CA LEU A 39 5.26 -11.56 9.70
C LEU A 39 5.15 -11.97 8.21
N MET A 40 6.26 -12.32 7.56
CA MET A 40 6.28 -12.79 6.17
C MET A 40 6.06 -14.31 6.03
N CYS A 41 6.39 -15.09 7.07
CA CYS A 41 6.18 -16.53 7.16
C CYS A 41 4.82 -16.90 7.78
N GLU A 42 4.13 -15.96 8.43
CA GLU A 42 2.68 -16.02 8.53
C GLU A 42 2.17 -16.00 7.10
N LEU A 43 1.83 -17.19 6.58
CA LEU A 43 1.17 -17.29 5.28
C LEU A 43 0.06 -16.25 5.27
N PRO A 44 0.00 -15.37 4.25
CA PRO A 44 -1.09 -14.42 4.16
C PRO A 44 -2.39 -15.22 4.29
N TYR A 45 -3.27 -14.77 5.18
CA TYR A 45 -4.53 -15.40 5.60
C TYR A 45 -5.42 -15.94 4.44
N TYR A 46 -5.08 -15.59 3.20
CA TYR A 46 -5.70 -15.97 1.93
C TYR A 46 -5.15 -17.25 1.27
N ALA A 47 -4.11 -17.89 1.81
CA ALA A 47 -3.49 -19.07 1.19
C ALA A 47 -4.43 -20.28 1.04
N HIS A 48 -5.48 -20.36 1.89
CA HIS A 48 -6.43 -21.48 1.91
C HIS A 48 -7.73 -21.24 1.14
N PHE A 49 -7.82 -20.20 0.30
CA PHE A 49 -9.09 -19.87 -0.37
C PHE A 49 -9.21 -20.39 -1.81
N SER A 50 -10.45 -20.71 -2.21
CA SER A 50 -10.84 -21.16 -3.56
C SER A 50 -10.17 -20.33 -4.68
N PRO A 51 -9.70 -20.98 -5.77
CA PRO A 51 -8.93 -20.33 -6.84
C PRO A 51 -9.67 -19.16 -7.51
N TRP A 52 -11.00 -19.14 -7.46
CA TRP A 52 -11.80 -18.03 -7.93
C TRP A 52 -11.67 -16.78 -7.04
N ARG A 53 -11.64 -16.96 -5.71
CA ARG A 53 -11.54 -15.84 -4.76
C ARG A 53 -10.13 -15.25 -4.67
N GLN A 54 -9.10 -16.07 -4.89
CA GLN A 54 -7.71 -15.59 -4.94
C GLN A 54 -7.45 -14.71 -6.17
N ARG A 55 -7.97 -15.09 -7.36
CA ARG A 55 -7.85 -14.26 -8.57
C ARG A 55 -8.53 -12.91 -8.43
N LEU A 56 -9.67 -12.87 -7.76
CA LEU A 56 -10.43 -11.64 -7.52
C LEU A 56 -9.77 -10.74 -6.48
N HIS A 57 -9.19 -11.33 -5.43
CA HIS A 57 -8.38 -10.61 -4.46
C HIS A 57 -7.11 -10.03 -5.11
N ASP A 58 -6.40 -10.80 -5.94
CA ASP A 58 -5.22 -10.30 -6.68
C ASP A 58 -5.59 -9.19 -7.66
N GLN A 59 -6.74 -9.27 -8.33
CA GLN A 59 -7.21 -8.20 -9.21
C GLN A 59 -7.62 -6.94 -8.43
N CYS A 60 -8.30 -7.08 -7.29
CA CYS A 60 -8.70 -5.94 -6.45
C CYS A 60 -7.54 -5.29 -5.67
N VAL A 61 -6.51 -6.06 -5.30
CA VAL A 61 -5.28 -5.52 -4.67
C VAL A 61 -4.30 -4.99 -5.72
N SER A 62 -4.58 -5.19 -7.01
CA SER A 62 -3.75 -4.67 -8.07
C SER A 62 -3.79 -3.14 -8.10
N LYS A 63 -2.62 -2.51 -8.09
CA LYS A 63 -2.46 -1.06 -8.19
C LYS A 63 -3.13 -0.45 -9.42
N TYR A 64 -3.37 -1.25 -10.46
CA TYR A 64 -4.06 -0.84 -11.67
C TYR A 64 -5.53 -0.48 -11.40
N PHE A 65 -6.18 -1.17 -10.46
CA PHE A 65 -7.58 -0.89 -10.10
C PHE A 65 -7.72 0.47 -9.42
N ASP A 66 -6.87 0.73 -8.43
CA ASP A 66 -6.87 2.02 -7.72
C ASP A 66 -6.50 3.18 -8.65
N LEU A 67 -5.61 2.94 -9.62
CA LEU A 67 -5.24 3.92 -10.64
C LEU A 67 -6.42 4.23 -11.59
N VAL A 68 -7.20 3.22 -11.96
CA VAL A 68 -8.41 3.40 -12.78
C VAL A 68 -9.45 4.25 -12.03
N ILE A 69 -9.76 3.92 -10.77
CA ILE A 69 -10.67 4.72 -9.93
C ILE A 69 -10.15 6.17 -9.80
N ALA A 70 -8.87 6.34 -9.49
CA ALA A 70 -8.27 7.67 -9.32
C ALA A 70 -8.32 8.51 -10.61
N THR A 71 -8.12 7.87 -11.76
CA THR A 71 -8.21 8.52 -13.08
C THR A 71 -9.64 8.96 -13.38
N ILE A 72 -10.64 8.13 -13.06
CA ILE A 72 -12.06 8.43 -13.29
C ILE A 72 -12.52 9.61 -12.40
N ILE A 73 -12.13 9.62 -11.12
CA ILE A 73 -12.40 10.75 -10.22
C ILE A 73 -11.73 12.02 -10.73
N GLY A 74 -10.47 11.91 -11.18
CA GLY A 74 -9.73 13.03 -11.75
C GLY A 74 -10.41 13.62 -13.00
N VAL A 75 -10.85 12.77 -13.93
CA VAL A 75 -11.52 13.22 -15.16
C VAL A 75 -12.89 13.84 -14.86
N ASN A 76 -13.71 13.26 -13.98
CA ASN A 76 -15.01 13.83 -13.59
C ASN A 76 -14.87 15.19 -12.88
N VAL A 77 -13.86 15.34 -12.01
CA VAL A 77 -13.54 16.62 -11.36
C VAL A 77 -13.05 17.65 -12.38
N VAL A 78 -12.25 17.25 -13.37
CA VAL A 78 -11.84 18.13 -14.47
C VAL A 78 -13.05 18.56 -15.31
N THR A 79 -13.99 17.66 -15.60
CA THR A 79 -15.23 18.01 -16.32
C THR A 79 -16.04 19.07 -15.58
N MET A 80 -16.22 18.90 -14.26
CA MET A 80 -16.88 19.91 -13.41
C MET A 80 -16.09 21.22 -13.31
N SER A 81 -14.76 21.15 -13.41
CA SER A 81 -13.89 22.33 -13.40
C SER A 81 -13.90 23.11 -14.72
N LEU A 82 -14.30 22.46 -15.82
CA LEU A 82 -14.39 23.05 -17.15
C LEU A 82 -15.76 23.69 -17.44
N GLU A 83 -16.74 23.56 -16.54
CA GLU A 83 -18.00 24.32 -16.61
C GLU A 83 -17.70 25.82 -16.47
N PHE A 84 -17.54 26.50 -17.60
CA PHE A 84 -17.38 27.95 -17.67
C PHE A 84 -18.63 28.56 -18.32
N TYR A 85 -19.28 29.48 -17.61
CA TYR A 85 -20.42 30.25 -18.14
C TYR A 85 -19.85 31.38 -19.02
N PRO A 86 -20.12 31.52 -20.34
CA PRO A 86 -21.07 30.83 -21.24
C PRO A 86 -20.42 29.72 -22.11
N MET A 87 -20.98 28.52 -22.08
CA MET A 87 -20.42 27.36 -22.78
C MET A 87 -21.04 27.17 -24.18
N PRO A 88 -20.25 27.03 -25.26
CA PRO A 88 -20.76 26.69 -26.57
C PRO A 88 -21.46 25.31 -26.53
N SER A 89 -22.65 25.22 -27.14
CA SER A 89 -23.55 24.06 -27.07
C SER A 89 -22.99 22.74 -27.60
N ASN A 90 -21.87 22.77 -28.31
CA ASN A 90 -21.15 21.57 -28.76
C ASN A 90 -20.24 20.98 -27.67
N LEU A 91 -19.63 21.84 -26.85
CA LEU A 91 -18.73 21.43 -25.79
C LEU A 91 -19.53 20.85 -24.61
N ASP A 92 -20.66 21.48 -24.29
CA ASP A 92 -21.61 21.03 -23.26
C ASP A 92 -22.10 19.59 -23.49
N LYS A 93 -22.60 19.31 -24.70
CA LYS A 93 -23.05 17.96 -25.08
C LYS A 93 -21.93 16.92 -25.07
N PHE A 94 -20.70 17.31 -25.42
CA PHE A 94 -19.56 16.40 -25.40
C PHE A 94 -19.15 16.04 -23.97
N LEU A 95 -19.09 17.04 -23.08
CA LEU A 95 -18.78 16.84 -21.66
C LEU A 95 -19.87 16.00 -20.97
N GLU A 96 -21.14 16.26 -21.27
CA GLU A 96 -22.27 15.47 -20.75
C GLU A 96 -22.21 14.00 -21.18
N TYR A 97 -21.94 13.73 -22.48
CA TYR A 97 -21.80 12.37 -22.98
C TYR A 97 -20.59 11.66 -22.37
N CYS A 98 -19.45 12.35 -22.24
CA CYS A 98 -18.28 11.83 -21.54
C CYS A 98 -18.63 11.43 -20.10
N ASN A 99 -19.28 12.30 -19.33
CA ASN A 99 -19.70 12.01 -17.95
C ASN A 99 -20.61 10.78 -17.86
N HIS A 100 -21.53 10.61 -18.82
CA HIS A 100 -22.42 9.45 -18.85
C HIS A 100 -21.68 8.14 -19.13
N VAL A 101 -20.78 8.13 -20.13
CA VAL A 101 -19.95 6.97 -20.45
C VAL A 101 -19.04 6.59 -19.28
N PHE A 102 -18.42 7.58 -18.62
CA PHE A 102 -17.59 7.32 -17.44
C PHE A 102 -18.40 6.72 -16.28
N THR A 103 -19.64 7.17 -16.09
CA THR A 103 -20.53 6.63 -15.06
C THR A 103 -20.93 5.17 -15.34
N ILE A 104 -21.20 4.81 -16.61
CA ILE A 104 -21.52 3.42 -17.00
C ILE A 104 -20.33 2.48 -16.79
N VAL A 105 -19.13 2.92 -17.16
CA VAL A 105 -17.90 2.14 -16.96
C VAL A 105 -17.64 1.93 -15.47
N PHE A 106 -17.81 2.97 -14.65
CA PHE A 106 -17.72 2.86 -13.19
C PHE A 106 -18.75 1.89 -12.60
N LEU A 107 -19.99 1.92 -13.09
CA LEU A 107 -21.05 1.03 -12.63
C LEU A 107 -20.74 -0.44 -12.98
N LEU A 108 -20.28 -0.70 -14.21
CA LEU A 108 -19.87 -2.04 -14.64
C LEU A 108 -18.69 -2.56 -13.80
N GLU A 109 -17.70 -1.72 -13.55
CA GLU A 109 -16.55 -2.02 -12.71
C GLU A 109 -16.95 -2.33 -11.25
N PHE A 110 -17.85 -1.53 -10.68
CA PHE A 110 -18.38 -1.72 -9.33
C PHE A 110 -19.24 -2.98 -9.21
N LEU A 111 -20.07 -3.27 -10.22
CA LEU A 111 -20.84 -4.52 -10.30
C LEU A 111 -19.92 -5.73 -10.41
N TRP A 112 -18.87 -5.65 -11.22
CA TRP A 112 -17.87 -6.72 -11.32
C TRP A 112 -17.19 -6.98 -9.98
N LYS A 113 -16.85 -5.92 -9.23
CA LYS A 113 -16.35 -6.02 -7.85
C LYS A 113 -17.37 -6.65 -6.91
N ILE A 114 -18.65 -6.27 -6.96
CA ILE A 114 -19.69 -6.86 -6.09
C ILE A 114 -19.88 -8.35 -6.38
N VAL A 115 -19.95 -8.74 -7.66
CA VAL A 115 -20.07 -10.14 -8.08
C VAL A 115 -18.82 -10.92 -7.65
N ALA A 116 -17.64 -10.30 -7.72
CA ALA A 116 -16.40 -10.88 -7.27
C ALA A 116 -16.34 -11.10 -5.74
N PHE A 117 -16.83 -10.15 -4.94
CA PHE A 117 -16.81 -10.27 -3.49
C PHE A 117 -17.96 -11.11 -2.93
N GLY A 118 -19.11 -11.15 -3.62
CA GLY A 118 -20.28 -11.98 -3.33
C GLY A 118 -20.97 -11.69 -1.99
N PRO A 119 -22.30 -11.91 -1.87
CA PRO A 119 -23.06 -11.75 -0.63
C PRO A 119 -22.83 -12.89 0.38
N SER A 120 -21.64 -13.50 0.43
CA SER A 120 -21.31 -14.57 1.39
C SER A 120 -20.45 -14.07 2.55
N ARG A 121 -20.17 -12.77 2.65
CA ARG A 121 -19.44 -12.19 3.79
C ARG A 121 -19.87 -10.76 4.13
N TYR A 122 -21.17 -10.48 3.99
CA TYR A 122 -21.81 -9.33 4.63
C TYR A 122 -22.79 -9.75 5.75
N PHE A 123 -23.01 -11.05 5.94
CA PHE A 123 -23.74 -11.64 7.07
C PHE A 123 -22.82 -12.60 7.83
#